data_AF-A0A6I3GYK0-F1
#
_entry.id   AF-A0A6I3GYK0-F1
#
_cell.length_a   1.000
_cell.length_b   1.000
_cell.length_c   1.000
_cell.angle_alpha   90.00
_cell.angle_beta   90.00
_cell.angle_gamma   90.00
#
_symmetry.space_group_name_H-M   'P 1'
#
loop_
_entity.id
_entity.type
_entity.pdbx_description
1 polymer ?
#
loop_
_entity_poly.entity_id
_entity_poly.type
_entity_poly.pdbx_seq_one_letter_code
_entity_poly.pdbx_strand_id
1 'polypeptide(L)'
;MALERSTGLSELAGFGFIDLDKAQQKLSTLSEQLATPESKLLEPIGNTQDPDQCLELLVRLTRDHGSKLRTISSNSAAFVRLCKVLGASVGLFDYISRQPAELELFLLEPELPKLDASLKVLFDAASSVSSIRVAYRHQLLKIAIFDLSSHDPAGAIGDVAEALADLAAAAIEAGLSLARKELADEANPVNFPKQEIANTRIAVIGMGKCGAGELNYISDVDVIYVAEPLSDELDTDRALEIATKVCTRMMRIMDGPDSEPALWQVDANLRPEGKAGALVRSLDSHKTYYERWAESWEFQALLKARPIAGDTELGNQYLAVTQPKVWESTARENFVESVQRMRQLVTDNIPIHEVDSQIKLGPGGLRDIEFTVQLLQLVHGRTDVSLRVRDTLGAISALANGGYIAREDGQRFGDHYRFLRLLEHRIQLNQLRRTHLMPTDELARRGIARAVALELSASKLIQRWETVKLEVRDLHQQLFYRPLLSAVSGLSHEDLELTSAQA
;
A
#
# COMPACT_ATOMS: atom_id res chain seq x y z
N MET A 1 -42.48 27.44 -16.54
CA MET A 1 -41.56 26.73 -15.62
C MET A 1 -42.30 25.48 -15.17
N ALA A 2 -41.94 24.31 -15.73
CA ALA A 2 -42.49 23.05 -15.25
C ALA A 2 -42.01 22.85 -13.81
N LEU A 3 -42.93 22.58 -12.89
CA LEU A 3 -42.58 22.13 -11.55
C LEU A 3 -41.80 20.82 -11.70
N GLU A 4 -40.48 20.87 -11.49
CA GLU A 4 -39.66 19.67 -11.44
C GLU A 4 -40.18 18.76 -10.32
N ARG A 5 -40.36 17.48 -10.66
CA ARG A 5 -40.95 16.46 -9.78
C ARG A 5 -39.98 16.23 -8.62
N SER A 6 -40.47 16.38 -7.38
CA SER A 6 -39.72 15.98 -6.18
C SER A 6 -39.33 14.50 -6.26
N THR A 7 -38.10 14.20 -5.86
CA THR A 7 -37.57 12.83 -5.83
C THR A 7 -38.43 11.95 -4.93
N GLY A 8 -38.90 10.82 -5.45
CA GLY A 8 -39.75 9.91 -4.68
C GLY A 8 -38.95 8.95 -3.79
N LEU A 9 -39.51 8.52 -2.66
CA LEU A 9 -38.87 7.55 -1.75
C LEU A 9 -38.48 6.23 -2.45
N SER A 10 -39.29 5.77 -3.42
CA SER A 10 -38.97 4.57 -4.21
C SER A 10 -37.73 4.72 -5.08
N GLU A 11 -37.43 5.94 -5.54
CA GLU A 11 -36.24 6.24 -6.33
C GLU A 11 -34.98 6.23 -5.45
N LEU A 12 -35.06 6.85 -4.27
CA LEU A 12 -34.02 6.77 -3.23
C LEU A 12 -33.73 5.31 -2.83
N ALA A 13 -34.77 4.51 -2.62
CA ALA A 13 -34.60 3.08 -2.34
C ALA A 13 -33.90 2.34 -3.48
N GLY A 14 -34.19 2.70 -4.74
CA GLY A 14 -33.54 2.15 -5.93
C GLY A 14 -32.04 2.43 -6.01
N PHE A 15 -31.59 3.60 -5.52
CA PHE A 15 -30.18 3.94 -5.40
C PHE A 15 -29.49 3.36 -4.15
N GLY A 16 -30.24 2.71 -3.26
CA GLY A 16 -29.70 2.05 -2.08
C GLY A 16 -29.60 2.93 -0.83
N PHE A 17 -30.35 4.03 -0.74
CA PHE A 17 -30.49 4.75 0.53
C PHE A 17 -31.22 3.89 1.57
N ILE A 18 -30.83 4.00 2.84
CA ILE A 18 -31.44 3.23 3.94
C ILE A 18 -32.51 4.06 4.65
N ASP A 19 -32.16 5.28 5.07
CA ASP A 19 -33.06 6.19 5.77
C ASP A 19 -33.71 7.16 4.77
N LEU A 20 -34.75 6.67 4.08
CA LEU A 20 -35.33 7.32 2.91
C LEU A 20 -35.89 8.73 3.22
N ASP A 21 -36.57 8.90 4.36
CA ASP A 21 -37.15 10.17 4.75
C ASP A 21 -36.06 11.21 5.06
N LYS A 22 -35.03 10.80 5.81
CA LYS A 22 -33.89 11.66 6.12
C LYS A 22 -33.06 11.96 4.87
N ALA A 23 -32.90 11.00 3.97
CA ALA A 23 -32.24 11.20 2.69
C ALA A 23 -33.00 12.21 1.82
N GLN A 24 -34.33 12.10 1.73
CA GLN A 24 -35.14 13.06 0.99
C GLN A 24 -34.98 14.49 1.53
N GLN A 25 -35.10 14.68 2.86
CA GLN A 25 -34.93 15.99 3.50
C GLN A 25 -33.55 16.61 3.24
N LYS A 26 -32.48 15.80 3.36
CA LYS A 26 -31.11 16.24 3.09
C LYS A 26 -30.90 16.56 1.61
N LEU A 27 -31.46 15.77 0.70
CA LEU A 27 -31.36 16.00 -0.74
C LEU A 27 -32.03 17.32 -1.12
N SER A 28 -33.23 17.60 -0.61
CA SER A 28 -33.90 18.88 -0.81
C SER A 28 -33.08 20.06 -0.25
N THR A 29 -32.54 19.91 0.96
CA THR A 29 -31.66 20.92 1.57
C THR A 29 -30.42 21.18 0.71
N LEU A 30 -29.78 20.13 0.22
CA LEU A 30 -28.58 20.22 -0.61
C LEU A 30 -28.90 20.87 -1.98
N SER A 31 -30.03 20.50 -2.59
CA SER A 31 -30.53 21.06 -3.84
C SER A 31 -30.71 22.58 -3.75
N GLU A 32 -31.33 23.06 -2.67
CA GLU A 32 -31.51 24.49 -2.40
C GLU A 32 -30.17 25.21 -2.19
N GLN A 33 -29.28 24.66 -1.36
CA GLN A 33 -27.99 25.29 -1.04
C GLN A 33 -27.03 25.35 -2.25
N LEU A 34 -27.08 24.33 -3.11
CA LEU A 34 -26.27 24.25 -4.32
C LEU A 34 -26.94 24.89 -5.54
N ALA A 35 -28.20 25.34 -5.42
CA ALA A 35 -29.01 25.79 -6.56
C ALA A 35 -28.97 24.79 -7.74
N THR A 36 -28.99 23.49 -7.43
CA THR A 36 -28.86 22.40 -8.40
C THR A 36 -30.04 21.44 -8.21
N PRO A 37 -30.82 21.13 -9.26
CA PRO A 37 -31.98 20.24 -9.15
C PRO A 37 -31.65 18.89 -8.49
N GLU A 38 -32.56 18.38 -7.66
CA GLU A 38 -32.40 17.07 -6.99
C GLU A 38 -32.08 15.95 -7.98
N SER A 39 -32.72 15.96 -9.15
CA SER A 39 -32.51 14.97 -10.22
C SER A 39 -31.06 14.90 -10.71
N LYS A 40 -30.33 16.03 -10.69
CA LYS A 40 -28.91 16.09 -11.08
C LYS A 40 -27.96 15.71 -9.95
N LEU A 41 -28.42 15.79 -8.71
CA LEU A 41 -27.64 15.42 -7.52
C LEU A 41 -27.80 13.93 -7.19
N LEU A 42 -29.00 13.40 -7.39
CA LEU A 42 -29.38 12.07 -6.95
C LEU A 42 -28.52 10.97 -7.57
N GLU A 43 -28.38 10.94 -8.90
CA GLU A 43 -27.65 9.86 -9.57
C GLU A 43 -26.16 9.82 -9.17
N PRO A 44 -25.39 10.94 -9.17
CA PRO A 44 -24.02 10.94 -8.68
C PRO A 44 -23.85 10.47 -7.23
N ILE A 45 -24.77 10.86 -6.34
CA ILE A 45 -24.74 10.45 -4.92
C ILE A 45 -25.13 8.98 -4.79
N GLY A 46 -26.18 8.58 -5.49
CA GLY A 46 -26.74 7.24 -5.53
C GLY A 46 -25.82 6.20 -6.18
N ASN A 47 -24.87 6.62 -7.01
CA ASN A 47 -23.87 5.77 -7.67
C ASN A 47 -22.53 5.74 -6.92
N THR A 48 -22.58 5.72 -5.58
CA THR A 48 -21.41 5.63 -4.71
C THR A 48 -21.40 4.36 -3.88
N GLN A 49 -20.25 4.07 -3.23
CA GLN A 49 -20.11 2.99 -2.26
C GLN A 49 -21.18 3.08 -1.16
N ASP A 50 -21.33 4.25 -0.54
CA ASP A 50 -22.34 4.53 0.48
C ASP A 50 -23.06 5.86 0.18
N PRO A 51 -24.30 5.82 -0.36
CA PRO A 51 -25.05 7.02 -0.73
C PRO A 51 -25.51 7.84 0.48
N ASP A 52 -25.83 7.19 1.60
CA ASP A 52 -26.23 7.88 2.84
C ASP A 52 -25.05 8.66 3.43
N GLN A 53 -23.85 8.05 3.45
CA GLN A 53 -22.61 8.70 3.85
C GLN A 53 -22.29 9.87 2.91
N CYS A 54 -22.32 9.64 1.59
CA CYS A 54 -22.04 10.68 0.60
C CYS A 54 -22.94 11.91 0.82
N LEU A 55 -24.24 11.70 0.95
CA LEU A 55 -25.22 12.77 1.14
C LEU A 55 -25.01 13.52 2.46
N GLU A 56 -24.76 12.80 3.57
CA GLU A 56 -24.44 13.43 4.86
C GLU A 56 -23.19 14.32 4.77
N LEU A 57 -22.11 13.80 4.16
CA LEU A 57 -20.85 14.52 4.07
C LEU A 57 -20.94 15.72 3.11
N LEU A 58 -21.72 15.62 2.03
CA LEU A 58 -22.00 16.75 1.13
C LEU A 58 -22.77 17.87 1.84
N VAL A 59 -23.79 17.55 2.64
CA VAL A 59 -24.54 18.54 3.43
C VAL A 59 -23.60 19.25 4.41
N ARG A 60 -22.73 18.49 5.10
CA ARG A 60 -21.74 19.06 6.02
C ARG A 60 -20.74 19.99 5.30
N LEU A 61 -20.18 19.57 4.18
CA LEU A 61 -19.26 20.41 3.38
C LEU A 61 -19.94 21.66 2.84
N THR A 62 -21.19 21.56 2.43
CA THR A 62 -21.92 22.69 1.82
C THR A 62 -22.23 23.78 2.85
N ARG A 63 -22.49 23.40 4.11
CA ARG A 63 -22.68 24.36 5.20
C ARG A 63 -21.48 25.29 5.37
N ASP A 64 -20.27 24.74 5.28
CA ASP A 64 -19.04 25.46 5.59
C ASP A 64 -18.37 26.03 4.32
N HIS A 65 -18.61 25.44 3.14
CA HIS A 65 -17.91 25.75 1.88
C HIS A 65 -18.82 25.85 0.64
N GLY A 66 -20.09 26.22 0.81
CA GLY A 66 -21.12 26.15 -0.25
C GLY A 66 -20.79 26.84 -1.59
N SER A 67 -19.99 27.91 -1.62
CA SER A 67 -19.57 28.56 -2.88
C SER A 67 -18.67 27.66 -3.75
N LYS A 68 -17.72 26.95 -3.13
CA LYS A 68 -16.87 25.98 -3.82
C LYS A 68 -17.68 24.77 -4.29
N LEU A 69 -18.58 24.28 -3.43
CA LEU A 69 -19.43 23.14 -3.76
C LEU A 69 -20.40 23.47 -4.90
N ARG A 70 -20.91 24.70 -5.01
CA ARG A 70 -21.70 25.15 -6.18
C ARG A 70 -20.90 25.12 -7.48
N THR A 71 -19.62 25.47 -7.41
CA THR A 71 -18.73 25.41 -8.58
C THR A 71 -18.53 23.97 -9.02
N ILE A 72 -18.27 23.08 -8.05
CA ILE A 72 -18.10 21.64 -8.31
C ILE A 72 -19.40 21.01 -8.82
N SER A 73 -20.55 21.29 -8.21
CA SER A 73 -21.85 20.73 -8.61
C SER A 73 -22.29 21.17 -10.01
N SER A 74 -21.81 22.34 -10.47
CA SER A 74 -22.04 22.82 -11.83
C SER A 74 -21.22 22.04 -12.88
N ASN A 75 -20.16 21.33 -12.47
CA ASN A 75 -19.38 20.43 -13.30
C ASN A 75 -19.73 18.97 -12.98
N SER A 76 -20.51 18.32 -13.85
CA SER A 76 -21.01 16.96 -13.62
C SER A 76 -19.89 15.93 -13.33
N ALA A 77 -18.78 15.97 -14.06
CA ALA A 77 -17.67 15.05 -13.84
C ALA A 77 -17.00 15.30 -12.48
N ALA A 78 -16.76 16.56 -12.12
CA ALA A 78 -16.16 16.91 -10.83
C ALA A 78 -17.04 16.51 -9.65
N PHE A 79 -18.36 16.72 -9.78
CA PHE A 79 -19.32 16.33 -8.75
C PHE A 79 -19.39 14.81 -8.57
N VAL A 80 -19.37 14.04 -9.65
CA VAL A 80 -19.30 12.57 -9.60
C VAL A 80 -18.03 12.12 -8.86
N ARG A 81 -16.87 12.70 -9.18
CA ARG A 81 -15.59 12.39 -8.50
C ARG A 81 -15.66 12.69 -7.00
N LEU A 82 -16.22 13.85 -6.62
CA LEU A 82 -16.43 14.21 -5.23
C LEU A 82 -17.36 13.23 -4.52
N CYS A 83 -18.50 12.89 -5.14
CA CYS A 83 -19.45 11.93 -4.58
C CYS A 83 -18.79 10.56 -4.35
N LYS A 84 -18.00 10.06 -5.32
CA LYS A 84 -17.27 8.79 -5.20
C LYS A 84 -16.32 8.80 -4.01
N VAL A 85 -15.55 9.87 -3.81
CA VAL A 85 -14.64 10.00 -2.65
C VAL A 85 -15.41 10.07 -1.34
N LEU A 86 -16.45 10.91 -1.25
CA LEU A 86 -17.21 11.08 0.00
C LEU A 86 -18.03 9.84 0.36
N GLY A 87 -18.58 9.14 -0.63
CA GLY A 87 -19.26 7.86 -0.40
C GLY A 87 -18.30 6.73 -0.05
N ALA A 88 -17.01 6.86 -0.38
CA ALA A 88 -16.01 5.86 -0.05
C ALA A 88 -15.26 6.14 1.25
N SER A 89 -15.08 7.41 1.66
CA SER A 89 -14.15 7.76 2.75
C SER A 89 -14.57 8.94 3.62
N VAL A 90 -14.82 8.65 4.90
CA VAL A 90 -14.90 9.67 5.96
C VAL A 90 -13.51 10.25 6.27
N GLY A 91 -12.47 9.42 6.19
CA GLY A 91 -11.09 9.87 6.46
C GLY A 91 -10.60 10.94 5.48
N LEU A 92 -10.92 10.81 4.19
CA LEU A 92 -10.60 11.85 3.19
C LEU A 92 -11.49 13.08 3.35
N PHE A 93 -12.76 12.92 3.75
CA PHE A 93 -13.62 14.05 4.11
C PHE A 93 -13.03 14.85 5.29
N ASP A 94 -12.52 14.18 6.33
CA ASP A 94 -11.93 14.86 7.49
C ASP A 94 -10.67 15.66 7.09
N TYR A 95 -9.92 15.18 6.10
CA TYR A 95 -8.82 15.93 5.50
C TYR A 95 -9.32 17.12 4.68
N ILE A 96 -10.26 16.93 3.75
CA ILE A 96 -10.82 18.01 2.91
C ILE A 96 -11.47 19.11 3.78
N SER A 97 -12.13 18.74 4.87
CA SER A 97 -12.74 19.68 5.81
C SER A 97 -11.71 20.57 6.51
N ARG A 98 -10.50 20.04 6.76
CA ARG A 98 -9.37 20.79 7.33
C ARG A 98 -8.59 21.56 6.26
N GLN A 99 -8.60 21.07 5.01
CA GLN A 99 -7.91 21.64 3.87
C GLN A 99 -8.87 21.89 2.68
N PRO A 100 -9.81 22.85 2.77
CA PRO A 100 -10.83 23.04 1.74
C PRO A 100 -10.31 23.60 0.40
N ALA A 101 -9.03 23.95 0.31
CA ALA A 101 -8.38 24.25 -0.97
C ALA A 101 -8.31 23.01 -1.88
N GLU A 102 -8.23 21.82 -1.29
CA GLU A 102 -8.12 20.53 -1.99
C GLU A 102 -9.36 20.18 -2.83
N LEU A 103 -10.49 20.86 -2.59
CA LEU A 103 -11.69 20.75 -3.42
C LEU A 103 -11.43 21.07 -4.90
N GLU A 104 -10.39 21.84 -5.22
CA GLU A 104 -10.01 22.15 -6.61
C GLU A 104 -9.50 20.92 -7.37
N LEU A 105 -8.97 19.90 -6.69
CA LEU A 105 -8.49 18.67 -7.33
C LEU A 105 -9.61 17.92 -8.07
N PHE A 106 -10.86 18.02 -7.62
CA PHE A 106 -11.99 17.35 -8.26
C PHE A 106 -12.32 17.94 -9.64
N LEU A 107 -11.92 19.19 -9.91
CA LEU A 107 -12.10 19.84 -11.21
C LEU A 107 -11.09 19.34 -12.25
N LEU A 108 -10.01 18.69 -11.82
CA LEU A 108 -8.97 18.15 -12.69
C LEU A 108 -9.34 16.74 -13.15
N GLU A 109 -8.77 16.32 -14.28
CA GLU A 109 -8.87 14.93 -14.72
C GLU A 109 -8.04 14.02 -13.79
N PRO A 110 -8.55 12.84 -13.42
CA PRO A 110 -7.82 11.93 -12.55
C PRO A 110 -6.58 11.37 -13.22
N GLU A 111 -5.43 11.55 -12.59
CA GLU A 111 -4.16 10.96 -13.00
C GLU A 111 -3.38 10.54 -11.75
N LEU A 112 -2.75 9.37 -11.81
CA LEU A 112 -1.83 8.94 -10.76
C LEU A 112 -0.58 9.83 -10.74
N PRO A 113 -0.17 10.33 -9.56
CA PRO A 113 1.07 11.08 -9.47
C PRO A 113 2.27 10.16 -9.70
N LYS A 114 3.22 10.61 -10.53
CA LYS A 114 4.51 9.95 -10.72
C LYS A 114 5.43 10.24 -9.53
N LEU A 115 6.40 9.36 -9.28
CA LEU A 115 7.39 9.50 -8.20
C LEU A 115 8.04 10.88 -8.17
N ASP A 116 8.58 11.37 -9.29
CA ASP A 116 9.25 12.68 -9.35
C ASP A 116 8.34 13.85 -8.94
N ALA A 117 7.06 13.78 -9.30
CA ALA A 117 6.09 14.79 -8.91
C ALA A 117 5.80 14.73 -7.40
N SER A 118 5.63 13.52 -6.86
CA SER A 118 5.45 13.31 -5.41
C SER A 118 6.68 13.78 -4.63
N LEU A 119 7.89 13.40 -5.07
CA LEU A 119 9.16 13.84 -4.46
C LEU A 119 9.24 15.35 -4.42
N LYS A 120 8.99 16.02 -5.55
CA LYS A 120 9.03 17.48 -5.62
C LYS A 120 8.05 18.12 -4.63
N VAL A 121 6.77 17.72 -4.66
CA VAL A 121 5.75 18.31 -3.80
C VAL A 121 6.07 18.11 -2.32
N LEU A 122 6.54 16.92 -1.93
CA LEU A 122 6.86 16.59 -0.55
C LEU A 122 8.14 17.29 -0.08
N PHE A 123 9.16 17.38 -0.94
CA PHE A 123 10.42 18.06 -0.63
C PHE A 123 10.22 19.58 -0.49
N ASP A 124 9.45 20.21 -1.38
CA ASP A 124 9.09 21.63 -1.28
C ASP A 124 8.31 21.93 0.02
N ALA A 125 7.55 20.95 0.51
CA ALA A 125 6.80 21.04 1.76
C ALA A 125 7.62 20.68 3.01
N ALA A 126 8.90 20.27 2.90
CA ALA A 126 9.75 19.81 4.01
C ALA A 126 10.25 20.94 4.94
N SER A 127 9.39 21.93 5.21
CA SER A 127 9.63 23.02 6.15
C SER A 127 9.16 22.71 7.57
N SER A 128 8.16 21.83 7.72
CA SER A 128 7.60 21.39 9.00
C SER A 128 6.93 20.02 8.88
N VAL A 129 6.68 19.37 10.01
CA VAL A 129 5.96 18.10 10.09
C VAL A 129 4.57 18.21 9.46
N SER A 130 3.81 19.25 9.82
CA SER A 130 2.45 19.44 9.32
C SER A 130 2.41 19.62 7.79
N SER A 131 3.38 20.38 7.24
CA SER A 131 3.45 20.63 5.80
C SER A 131 3.71 19.36 5.00
N ILE A 132 4.63 18.49 5.44
CA ILE A 132 4.87 17.17 4.82
C ILE A 132 3.58 16.33 4.83
N ARG A 133 2.88 16.30 5.96
CA ARG A 133 1.66 15.49 6.12
C ARG A 133 0.50 16.01 5.27
N VAL A 134 0.35 17.32 5.13
CA VAL A 134 -0.64 17.93 4.22
C VAL A 134 -0.29 17.61 2.77
N ALA A 135 0.98 17.75 2.38
CA ALA A 135 1.46 17.44 1.02
C ALA A 135 1.30 15.95 0.67
N TYR A 136 1.53 15.04 1.63
CA TYR A 136 1.24 13.62 1.47
C TYR A 136 -0.24 13.38 1.20
N ARG A 137 -1.13 13.96 2.01
CA ARG A 137 -2.59 13.77 1.85
C ARG A 137 -3.13 14.39 0.58
N HIS A 138 -2.52 15.47 0.09
CA HIS A 138 -2.82 16.05 -1.21
C HIS A 138 -2.59 15.03 -2.34
N GLN A 139 -1.42 14.37 -2.36
CA GLN A 139 -1.14 13.32 -3.35
C GLN A 139 -1.99 12.06 -3.12
N LEU A 140 -2.25 11.67 -1.86
CA LEU A 140 -3.13 10.56 -1.53
C LEU A 140 -4.55 10.79 -2.06
N LEU A 141 -5.07 12.03 -1.97
CA LEU A 141 -6.37 12.38 -2.51
C LEU A 141 -6.40 12.25 -4.03
N LYS A 142 -5.34 12.63 -4.74
CA LYS A 142 -5.24 12.40 -6.20
C LYS A 142 -5.29 10.91 -6.55
N ILE A 143 -4.55 10.08 -5.81
CA ILE A 143 -4.58 8.61 -5.98
C ILE A 143 -6.01 8.08 -5.73
N ALA A 144 -6.66 8.52 -4.65
CA ALA A 144 -8.02 8.10 -4.33
C ALA A 144 -9.05 8.53 -5.39
N ILE A 145 -8.92 9.76 -5.92
CA ILE A 145 -9.78 10.26 -7.00
C ILE A 145 -9.61 9.38 -8.25
N PHE A 146 -8.37 9.05 -8.64
CA PHE A 146 -8.10 8.16 -9.77
C PHE A 146 -8.71 6.77 -9.55
N ASP A 147 -8.37 6.13 -8.44
CA ASP A 147 -8.76 4.77 -8.12
C ASP A 147 -10.29 4.59 -8.07
N LEU A 148 -11.00 5.48 -7.35
CA LEU A 148 -12.46 5.43 -7.24
C LEU A 148 -13.15 5.85 -8.55
N SER A 149 -12.47 6.57 -9.43
CA SER A 149 -12.98 6.95 -10.74
C SER A 149 -12.71 5.92 -11.83
N SER A 150 -11.86 4.91 -11.57
CA SER A 150 -11.52 3.88 -12.54
C SER A 150 -12.75 3.07 -12.97
N HIS A 151 -12.80 2.75 -14.27
CA HIS A 151 -13.82 1.86 -14.85
C HIS A 151 -13.45 0.38 -14.64
N ASP A 152 -12.17 0.10 -14.41
CA ASP A 152 -11.64 -1.22 -14.05
C ASP A 152 -10.78 -1.07 -12.78
N PRO A 153 -11.39 -1.04 -11.59
CA PRO A 153 -10.66 -0.87 -10.34
C PRO A 153 -9.77 -2.07 -10.01
N ALA A 154 -10.12 -3.28 -10.48
CA ALA A 154 -9.29 -4.46 -10.26
C ALA A 154 -8.03 -4.43 -11.14
N GLY A 155 -8.16 -4.04 -12.41
CA GLY A 155 -7.02 -3.86 -13.32
C GLY A 155 -6.07 -2.76 -12.87
N ALA A 156 -6.60 -1.65 -12.35
CA ALA A 156 -5.82 -0.49 -11.90
C ALA A 156 -5.08 -0.69 -10.56
N ILE A 157 -5.33 -1.79 -9.84
CA ILE A 157 -4.83 -1.96 -8.46
C ILE A 157 -3.30 -2.00 -8.37
N GLY A 158 -2.62 -2.49 -9.41
CA GLY A 158 -1.15 -2.51 -9.48
C GLY A 158 -0.59 -1.08 -9.51
N ASP A 159 -1.06 -0.27 -10.45
CA ASP A 159 -0.62 1.13 -10.62
C ASP A 159 -0.95 1.98 -9.38
N VAL A 160 -2.12 1.76 -8.77
CA VAL A 160 -2.51 2.43 -7.52
C VAL A 160 -1.57 2.06 -6.38
N ALA A 161 -1.24 0.77 -6.24
CA ALA A 161 -0.36 0.29 -5.18
C ALA A 161 1.09 0.78 -5.36
N GLU A 162 1.55 0.90 -6.60
CA GLU A 162 2.86 1.48 -6.93
C GLU A 162 2.90 2.98 -6.58
N ALA A 163 1.88 3.75 -7.00
CA ALA A 163 1.78 5.16 -6.67
C ALA A 163 1.73 5.42 -5.16
N LEU A 164 1.07 4.55 -4.39
CA LEU A 164 1.06 4.61 -2.92
C LEU A 164 2.46 4.31 -2.34
N ALA A 165 3.17 3.33 -2.88
CA ALA A 165 4.52 2.99 -2.45
C ALA A 165 5.51 4.13 -2.74
N ASP A 166 5.40 4.75 -3.90
CA ASP A 166 6.21 5.90 -4.32
C ASP A 166 5.89 7.16 -3.52
N LEU A 167 4.62 7.38 -3.19
CA LEU A 167 4.22 8.46 -2.28
C LEU A 167 4.80 8.25 -0.87
N ALA A 168 4.83 7.02 -0.37
CA ALA A 168 5.48 6.71 0.90
C ALA A 168 7.00 6.94 0.86
N ALA A 169 7.66 6.54 -0.23
CA ALA A 169 9.07 6.82 -0.47
C ALA A 169 9.36 8.33 -0.45
N ALA A 170 8.55 9.13 -1.16
CA ALA A 170 8.67 10.58 -1.19
C ALA A 170 8.46 11.24 0.19
N ALA A 171 7.55 10.71 1.01
CA ALA A 171 7.35 11.19 2.37
C ALA A 171 8.57 10.91 3.27
N ILE A 172 9.19 9.73 3.14
CA ILE A 172 10.41 9.37 3.87
C ILE A 172 11.56 10.28 3.45
N GLU A 173 11.73 10.55 2.16
CA GLU A 173 12.75 11.47 1.65
C GLU A 173 12.61 12.88 2.24
N ALA A 174 11.39 13.44 2.20
CA ALA A 174 11.10 14.74 2.82
C ALA A 174 11.32 14.72 4.34
N GLY A 175 10.97 13.61 5.00
CA GLY A 175 11.21 13.40 6.42
C GLY A 175 12.69 13.35 6.78
N LEU A 176 13.53 12.71 5.96
CA LEU A 176 15.00 12.72 6.12
C LEU A 176 15.56 14.14 5.98
N SER A 177 15.10 14.87 4.96
CA SER A 177 15.51 16.27 4.74
C SER A 177 15.18 17.15 5.96
N LEU A 178 13.95 17.08 6.46
CA LEU A 178 13.53 17.83 7.64
C LEU A 178 14.28 17.38 8.91
N ALA A 179 14.46 16.07 9.12
CA ALA A 179 15.21 15.55 10.27
C ALA A 179 16.66 16.03 10.28
N ARG A 180 17.34 16.03 9.12
CA ARG A 180 18.70 16.57 8.97
C ARG A 180 18.73 18.06 9.28
N LYS A 181 17.77 18.84 8.77
CA LYS A 181 17.66 20.27 9.04
C LYS A 181 17.47 20.58 10.52
N GLU A 182 16.57 19.86 11.20
CA GLU A 182 16.30 20.06 12.63
C GLU A 182 17.49 19.65 13.51
N LEU A 183 18.21 18.59 13.16
CA LEU A 183 19.41 18.14 13.89
C LEU A 183 20.65 19.00 13.59
N ALA A 184 20.64 19.76 12.50
CA ALA A 184 21.65 20.75 12.14
C ALA A 184 21.45 22.11 12.84
N ASP A 185 20.31 22.31 13.51
CA ASP A 185 19.99 23.55 14.22
C ASP A 185 20.62 23.54 15.62
N GLU A 186 21.54 24.47 15.87
CA GLU A 186 22.21 24.62 17.17
C GLU A 186 21.24 24.94 18.31
N ALA A 187 20.04 25.45 18.01
CA ALA A 187 18.98 25.65 18.99
C ALA A 187 18.31 24.34 19.43
N ASN A 188 18.46 23.25 18.67
CA ASN A 188 17.93 21.94 19.04
C ASN A 188 18.78 21.32 20.16
N PRO A 189 18.20 20.89 21.30
CA PRO A 189 18.95 20.24 22.37
C PRO A 189 19.70 18.98 21.95
N VAL A 190 19.22 18.32 20.89
CA VAL A 190 19.92 17.21 20.23
C VAL A 190 20.32 17.70 18.85
N ASN A 191 21.55 18.16 18.71
CA ASN A 191 22.11 18.64 17.45
C ASN A 191 23.47 18.01 17.15
N PHE A 192 23.87 18.10 15.88
CA PHE A 192 25.17 17.68 15.37
C PHE A 192 25.72 18.77 14.45
N PRO A 193 27.05 18.90 14.33
CA PRO A 193 27.65 19.82 13.37
C PRO A 193 27.15 19.57 11.95
N LYS A 194 26.81 20.63 11.23
CA LYS A 194 26.27 20.57 9.86
C LYS A 194 27.16 19.75 8.92
N GLN A 195 28.48 19.87 9.08
CA GLN A 195 29.45 19.13 8.27
C GLN A 195 29.41 17.62 8.56
N GLU A 196 29.25 17.21 9.82
CA GLU A 196 29.14 15.78 10.17
C GLU A 196 27.84 15.18 9.61
N ILE A 197 26.72 15.92 9.68
CA ILE A 197 25.45 15.49 9.07
C ILE A 197 25.60 15.35 7.55
N ALA A 198 26.23 16.33 6.89
CA ALA A 198 26.47 16.29 5.44
C ALA A 198 27.40 15.12 5.04
N ASN A 199 28.40 14.82 5.87
CA ASN A 199 29.31 13.69 5.69
C ASN A 199 28.71 12.34 6.14
N THR A 200 27.46 12.30 6.62
CA THR A 200 26.77 11.05 6.99
C THR A 200 25.82 10.61 5.87
N ARG A 201 26.21 9.59 5.10
CA ARG A 201 25.35 8.96 4.09
C ARG A 201 24.36 8.04 4.77
N ILE A 202 23.10 8.08 4.37
CA ILE A 202 22.03 7.21 4.88
C ILE A 202 21.24 6.74 3.68
N ALA A 203 21.03 5.44 3.53
CA ALA A 203 20.04 4.91 2.60
C ALA A 203 18.94 4.15 3.36
N VAL A 204 17.70 4.34 2.91
CA VAL A 204 16.53 3.65 3.42
C VAL A 204 16.12 2.62 2.39
N ILE A 205 16.13 1.36 2.80
CA ILE A 205 15.73 0.23 1.99
C ILE A 205 14.30 -0.11 2.35
N GLY A 206 13.36 0.17 1.46
CA GLY A 206 11.98 -0.27 1.56
C GLY A 206 11.89 -1.77 1.43
N MET A 207 11.13 -2.38 2.32
CA MET A 207 10.91 -3.81 2.42
C MET A 207 9.43 -4.13 2.20
N GLY A 208 9.08 -5.42 2.15
CA GLY A 208 7.70 -5.86 2.10
C GLY A 208 6.91 -5.20 0.97
N LYS A 209 5.72 -4.70 1.26
CA LYS A 209 4.83 -4.08 0.26
C LYS A 209 5.39 -2.78 -0.33
N CYS A 210 6.03 -1.94 0.48
CA CYS A 210 6.60 -0.68 -0.02
C CYS A 210 7.77 -0.94 -0.98
N GLY A 211 8.64 -1.89 -0.62
CA GLY A 211 9.77 -2.27 -1.47
C GLY A 211 9.34 -2.92 -2.79
N ALA A 212 8.26 -3.70 -2.77
CA ALA A 212 7.69 -4.32 -3.97
C ALA A 212 6.81 -3.41 -4.84
N GLY A 213 6.49 -2.18 -4.42
CA GLY A 213 5.54 -1.34 -5.15
C GLY A 213 4.08 -1.78 -4.99
N GLU A 214 3.73 -2.42 -3.87
CA GLU A 214 2.44 -3.06 -3.63
C GLU A 214 1.74 -2.51 -2.37
N LEU A 215 1.93 -1.20 -2.09
CA LEU A 215 1.42 -0.61 -0.85
C LEU A 215 -0.11 -0.49 -0.87
N ASN A 216 -0.72 -0.48 0.32
CA ASN A 216 -2.16 -0.21 0.46
C ASN A 216 -2.34 1.22 0.99
N TYR A 217 -3.57 1.73 0.94
CA TYR A 217 -3.91 3.05 1.46
C TYR A 217 -3.39 3.30 2.88
N ILE A 218 -3.49 2.29 3.77
CA ILE A 218 -2.98 2.37 5.13
C ILE A 218 -2.20 1.11 5.46
N SER A 219 -0.88 1.26 5.54
CA SER A 219 0.06 0.22 5.88
C SER A 219 1.24 0.82 6.61
N ASP A 220 1.81 0.07 7.54
CA ASP A 220 3.17 0.35 7.98
C ASP A 220 4.11 0.21 6.78
N VAL A 221 5.20 0.97 6.81
CA VAL A 221 6.25 0.92 5.79
C VAL A 221 7.46 0.26 6.40
N ASP A 222 7.66 -1.00 6.02
CA ASP A 222 8.79 -1.81 6.47
C ASP A 222 10.09 -1.29 5.85
N VAL A 223 11.14 -1.06 6.64
CA VAL A 223 12.43 -0.52 6.19
C VAL A 223 13.64 -1.17 6.85
N ILE A 224 14.78 -1.08 6.18
CA ILE A 224 16.12 -1.28 6.75
C ILE A 224 16.95 -0.03 6.49
N TYR A 225 17.76 0.38 7.47
CA TYR A 225 18.65 1.54 7.36
C TYR A 225 20.11 1.10 7.24
N VAL A 226 20.79 1.65 6.24
CA VAL A 226 22.24 1.53 6.09
C VAL A 226 22.85 2.93 6.10
N ALA A 227 23.98 3.10 6.78
CA ALA A 227 24.71 4.36 6.80
C ALA A 227 26.21 4.15 6.74
N GLU A 228 26.90 5.10 6.11
CA GLU A 228 28.35 5.13 5.94
C GLU A 228 28.82 6.59 6.02
N PRO A 229 30.07 6.85 6.46
CA PRO A 229 30.69 8.14 6.25
C PRO A 229 30.91 8.40 4.75
N LEU A 230 30.77 9.66 4.33
CA LEU A 230 31.05 10.09 2.96
C LEU A 230 32.57 10.18 2.67
N SER A 231 33.36 10.47 3.70
CA SER A 231 34.82 10.64 3.66
C SER A 231 35.45 10.19 4.97
N ASP A 232 36.77 9.98 4.98
CA ASP A 232 37.54 9.61 6.17
C ASP A 232 37.58 10.69 7.27
N GLU A 233 36.97 11.86 7.03
CA GLU A 233 36.84 12.93 8.02
C GLU A 233 35.82 12.62 9.13
N LEU A 234 34.96 11.62 8.91
CA LEU A 234 33.96 11.16 9.87
C LEU A 234 34.16 9.66 10.10
N ASP A 235 34.35 9.25 11.35
CA ASP A 235 34.45 7.83 11.66
C ASP A 235 33.09 7.13 11.53
N THR A 236 33.12 5.82 11.25
CA THR A 236 31.90 5.02 11.05
C THR A 236 31.00 5.02 12.27
N ASP A 237 31.53 4.92 13.49
CA ASP A 237 30.71 4.89 14.71
C ASP A 237 29.95 6.20 14.91
N ARG A 238 30.61 7.33 14.64
CA ARG A 238 30.01 8.66 14.67
C ARG A 238 28.96 8.83 13.56
N ALA A 239 29.24 8.36 12.35
CA ALA A 239 28.24 8.36 11.27
C ALA A 239 27.00 7.53 11.64
N LEU A 240 27.17 6.37 12.29
CA LEU A 240 26.06 5.53 12.75
C LEU A 240 25.26 6.18 13.89
N GLU A 241 25.92 6.90 14.81
CA GLU A 241 25.24 7.68 15.85
C GLU A 241 24.33 8.75 15.24
N ILE A 242 24.88 9.55 14.32
CA ILE A 242 24.14 10.62 13.62
C ILE A 242 22.99 10.01 12.82
N ALA A 243 23.27 8.97 12.03
CA ALA A 243 22.26 8.31 11.22
C ALA A 243 21.13 7.73 12.07
N THR A 244 21.45 7.16 13.23
CA THR A 244 20.44 6.64 14.16
C THR A 244 19.51 7.75 14.65
N LYS A 245 20.06 8.93 14.99
CA LYS A 245 19.23 10.09 15.40
C LYS A 245 18.41 10.65 14.24
N VAL A 246 18.98 10.77 13.06
CA VAL A 246 18.26 11.22 11.84
C VAL A 246 17.11 10.28 11.52
N CYS A 247 17.35 8.96 11.47
CA CYS A 247 16.31 7.97 11.18
C CYS A 247 15.23 7.96 12.26
N THR A 248 15.61 7.98 13.54
CA THR A 248 14.64 8.04 14.65
C THR A 248 13.75 9.28 14.56
N ARG A 249 14.34 10.44 14.21
CA ARG A 249 13.57 11.67 14.04
C ARG A 249 12.66 11.61 12.83
N MET A 250 13.15 11.10 11.69
CA MET A 250 12.33 10.88 10.49
C MET A 250 11.11 10.01 10.79
N MET A 251 11.29 8.89 11.50
CA MET A 251 10.19 8.02 11.92
C MET A 251 9.14 8.81 12.73
N ARG A 252 9.59 9.66 13.66
CA ARG A 252 8.69 10.54 14.45
C ARG A 252 8.02 11.64 13.65
N ILE A 253 8.61 12.11 12.55
CA ILE A 253 7.96 13.05 11.63
C ILE A 253 6.76 12.35 10.95
N MET A 254 6.84 11.04 10.67
CA MET A 254 5.73 10.28 10.08
C MET A 254 4.60 10.00 11.08
N ASP A 255 4.93 9.55 12.29
CA ASP A 255 3.96 8.96 13.22
C ASP A 255 3.74 9.71 14.55
N GLY A 256 4.55 10.74 14.84
CA GLY A 256 4.48 11.49 16.08
C GLY A 256 3.30 12.45 16.19
N PRO A 257 3.00 12.96 17.40
CA PRO A 257 1.96 13.97 17.59
C PRO A 257 2.35 15.28 16.88
N ASP A 258 1.38 15.89 16.20
CA ASP A 258 1.51 17.18 15.53
C ASP A 258 0.10 17.76 15.28
N SER A 259 -0.01 18.98 14.73
CA SER A 259 -1.28 19.61 14.36
C SER A 259 -1.99 18.87 13.22
N GLU A 260 -1.22 18.35 12.25
CA GLU A 260 -1.73 17.48 11.19
C GLU A 260 -1.59 16.00 11.62
N PRO A 261 -2.65 15.18 11.54
CA PRO A 261 -2.62 13.80 12.03
C PRO A 261 -1.48 12.96 11.42
N ALA A 262 -0.97 12.01 12.21
CA ALA A 262 0.06 11.04 11.79
C ALA A 262 -0.31 10.33 10.48
N LEU A 263 0.70 9.91 9.71
CA LEU A 263 0.51 9.17 8.46
C LEU A 263 0.37 7.67 8.75
N TRP A 264 1.49 7.00 8.95
CA TRP A 264 1.62 5.57 9.21
C TRP A 264 2.95 5.33 9.92
N GLN A 265 3.14 4.14 10.48
CA GLN A 265 4.37 3.79 11.19
C GLN A 265 5.45 3.32 10.20
N VAL A 266 6.67 3.76 10.42
CA VAL A 266 7.85 3.20 9.76
C VAL A 266 8.32 2.00 10.60
N ASP A 267 8.26 0.78 10.07
CA ASP A 267 8.64 -0.43 10.80
C ASP A 267 10.05 -0.91 10.40
N ALA A 268 10.99 -0.85 11.34
CA ALA A 268 12.37 -1.31 11.13
C ALA A 268 12.62 -2.75 11.63
N ASN A 269 11.59 -3.55 11.92
CA ASN A 269 11.72 -4.87 12.57
C ASN A 269 12.27 -5.97 11.67
N LEU A 270 12.35 -5.74 10.35
CA LEU A 270 12.99 -6.65 9.39
C LEU A 270 14.52 -6.47 9.33
N ARG A 271 15.09 -5.51 10.08
CA ARG A 271 16.53 -5.37 10.19
C ARG A 271 17.15 -6.59 10.88
N PRO A 272 18.42 -6.89 10.61
CA PRO A 272 19.18 -7.91 11.35
C PRO A 272 18.96 -7.86 12.88
N GLU A 273 18.69 -9.03 13.48
CA GLU A 273 18.37 -9.18 14.93
C GLU A 273 17.06 -8.50 15.38
N GLY A 274 16.25 -8.00 14.43
CA GLY A 274 14.95 -7.40 14.67
C GLY A 274 15.00 -6.27 15.71
N LYS A 275 14.05 -6.27 16.65
CA LYS A 275 13.97 -5.25 17.73
C LYS A 275 15.22 -5.19 18.62
N ALA A 276 15.95 -6.29 18.74
CA ALA A 276 17.16 -6.37 19.57
C ALA A 276 18.40 -5.82 18.84
N GLY A 277 18.36 -5.72 17.52
CA GLY A 277 19.45 -5.19 16.71
C GLY A 277 19.51 -3.67 16.68
N ALA A 278 20.69 -3.15 16.35
CA ALA A 278 20.92 -1.72 16.09
C ALA A 278 19.96 -1.22 14.99
N LEU A 279 19.41 -0.01 15.17
CA LEU A 279 18.46 0.58 14.21
C LEU A 279 19.11 0.79 12.83
N VAL A 280 20.36 1.27 12.83
CA VAL A 280 21.16 1.54 11.65
C VAL A 280 22.46 0.76 11.78
N ARG A 281 22.91 0.10 10.71
CA ARG A 281 24.22 -0.55 10.65
C ARG A 281 24.99 -0.09 9.41
N SER A 282 26.31 -0.26 9.42
CA SER A 282 27.14 -0.09 8.23
C SER A 282 26.83 -1.17 7.19
N LEU A 283 27.25 -0.95 5.94
CA LEU A 283 27.11 -1.92 4.87
C LEU A 283 27.90 -3.20 5.18
N ASP A 284 29.13 -3.07 5.72
CA ASP A 284 29.96 -4.21 6.09
C ASP A 284 29.34 -5.03 7.25
N SER A 285 28.71 -4.36 8.21
CA SER A 285 27.98 -5.03 9.29
C SER A 285 26.79 -5.84 8.75
N HIS A 286 26.02 -5.29 7.81
CA HIS A 286 24.95 -6.06 7.14
C HIS A 286 25.50 -7.24 6.36
N LYS A 287 26.57 -7.04 5.58
CA LYS A 287 27.22 -8.09 4.79
C LYS A 287 27.62 -9.26 5.68
N THR A 288 28.37 -8.97 6.75
CA THR A 288 28.82 -9.98 7.72
C THR A 288 27.65 -10.71 8.34
N TYR A 289 26.56 -10.00 8.64
CA TYR A 289 25.37 -10.61 9.23
C TYR A 289 24.70 -11.62 8.31
N TYR A 290 24.43 -11.22 7.07
CA TYR A 290 23.79 -12.11 6.09
C TYR A 290 24.66 -13.32 5.71
N GLU A 291 25.98 -13.22 5.86
CA GLU A 291 26.91 -14.33 5.63
C GLU A 291 26.92 -15.37 6.75
N ARG A 292 26.75 -14.94 8.00
CA ARG A 292 27.03 -15.80 9.16
C ARG A 292 25.80 -16.21 9.96
N TRP A 293 24.80 -15.35 10.06
CA TRP A 293 23.73 -15.51 11.05
C TRP A 293 22.32 -15.43 10.48
N ALA A 294 22.14 -14.92 9.25
CA ALA A 294 20.80 -14.74 8.72
C ALA A 294 20.05 -16.06 8.52
N GLU A 295 18.77 -16.04 8.86
CA GLU A 295 17.82 -17.14 8.69
C GLU A 295 17.24 -17.16 7.27
N SER A 296 16.77 -18.31 6.80
CA SER A 296 16.24 -18.47 5.43
C SER A 296 15.11 -17.49 5.08
N TRP A 297 14.26 -17.16 6.05
CA TRP A 297 13.13 -16.23 5.84
C TRP A 297 13.56 -14.78 5.61
N GLU A 298 14.74 -14.38 6.09
CA GLU A 298 15.25 -13.02 5.89
C GLU A 298 15.57 -12.78 4.41
N PHE A 299 16.03 -13.83 3.70
CA PHE A 299 16.23 -13.76 2.25
C PHE A 299 14.92 -13.68 1.48
N GLN A 300 13.87 -14.36 1.96
CA GLN A 300 12.53 -14.19 1.41
C GLN A 300 12.01 -12.76 1.62
N ALA A 301 12.30 -12.12 2.76
CA ALA A 301 11.96 -10.72 2.98
C ALA A 301 12.75 -9.76 2.07
N LEU A 302 14.06 -10.02 1.90
CA LEU A 302 14.96 -9.25 1.02
C LEU A 302 14.61 -9.34 -0.47
N LEU A 303 13.84 -10.34 -0.89
CA LEU A 303 13.31 -10.44 -2.26
C LEU A 303 12.59 -9.15 -2.70
N LYS A 304 11.93 -8.47 -1.76
CA LYS A 304 11.18 -7.22 -2.00
C LYS A 304 11.99 -5.95 -1.73
N ALA A 305 13.28 -6.04 -1.46
CA ALA A 305 14.10 -4.88 -1.10
C ALA A 305 14.24 -3.86 -2.25
N ARG A 306 14.08 -2.57 -1.94
CA ARG A 306 14.25 -1.44 -2.87
C ARG A 306 14.80 -0.21 -2.13
N PRO A 307 15.86 0.46 -2.58
CA PRO A 307 16.20 1.80 -2.11
C PRO A 307 15.03 2.74 -2.37
N ILE A 308 14.49 3.35 -1.31
CA ILE A 308 13.31 4.24 -1.42
C ILE A 308 13.62 5.70 -1.05
N ALA A 309 14.68 5.95 -0.27
CA ALA A 309 15.05 7.29 0.15
C ALA A 309 16.53 7.35 0.57
N GLY A 310 17.07 8.56 0.62
CA GLY A 310 18.44 8.87 1.00
C GLY A 310 19.46 8.66 -0.14
N ASP A 311 20.66 8.26 0.23
CA ASP A 311 21.79 8.08 -0.67
C ASP A 311 21.55 6.89 -1.61
N THR A 312 21.27 7.20 -2.88
CA THR A 312 20.93 6.19 -3.90
C THR A 312 22.09 5.26 -4.19
N GLU A 313 23.32 5.75 -4.17
CA GLU A 313 24.50 4.92 -4.44
C GLU A 313 24.71 3.90 -3.32
N LEU A 314 24.63 4.33 -2.05
CA LEU A 314 24.73 3.44 -0.90
C LEU A 314 23.59 2.40 -0.89
N GLY A 315 22.38 2.80 -1.26
CA GLY A 315 21.26 1.88 -1.42
C GLY A 315 21.51 0.81 -2.49
N ASN A 316 22.09 1.21 -3.62
CA ASN A 316 22.46 0.28 -4.69
C ASN A 316 23.61 -0.66 -4.27
N GLN A 317 24.58 -0.17 -3.49
CA GLN A 317 25.63 -1.01 -2.90
C GLN A 317 25.04 -2.05 -1.94
N TYR A 318 24.06 -1.67 -1.11
CA TYR A 318 23.34 -2.61 -0.25
C TYR A 318 22.65 -3.71 -1.07
N LEU A 319 21.96 -3.37 -2.16
CA LEU A 319 21.36 -4.36 -3.04
C LEU A 319 22.41 -5.26 -3.71
N ALA A 320 23.54 -4.71 -4.17
CA ALA A 320 24.61 -5.48 -4.79
C ALA A 320 25.19 -6.55 -3.84
N VAL A 321 25.20 -6.27 -2.53
CA VAL A 321 25.63 -7.23 -1.50
C VAL A 321 24.56 -8.26 -1.16
N THR A 322 23.29 -7.85 -1.07
CA THR A 322 22.20 -8.70 -0.56
C THR A 322 21.54 -9.55 -1.63
N GLN A 323 21.35 -9.02 -2.84
CA GLN A 323 20.61 -9.70 -3.91
C GLN A 323 21.23 -11.04 -4.31
N PRO A 324 22.55 -11.20 -4.53
CA PRO A 324 23.13 -12.50 -4.84
C PRO A 324 22.78 -13.56 -3.77
N LYS A 325 22.83 -13.17 -2.50
CA LYS A 325 22.52 -14.06 -1.37
C LYS A 325 21.05 -14.48 -1.33
N VAL A 326 20.13 -13.63 -1.79
CA VAL A 326 18.70 -13.97 -1.92
C VAL A 326 18.53 -15.13 -2.91
N TRP A 327 19.13 -15.03 -4.09
CA TRP A 327 18.99 -16.03 -5.16
C TRP A 327 19.77 -17.32 -4.91
N GLU A 328 20.78 -17.27 -4.03
CA GLU A 328 21.52 -18.44 -3.56
C GLU A 328 20.88 -19.10 -2.32
N SER A 329 19.94 -18.43 -1.65
CA SER A 329 19.39 -18.87 -0.35
C SER A 329 18.70 -20.24 -0.40
N THR A 330 18.19 -20.63 -1.57
CA THR A 330 17.52 -21.92 -1.77
C THR A 330 18.45 -23.13 -1.72
N ALA A 331 19.76 -22.93 -1.87
CA ALA A 331 20.76 -23.98 -1.70
C ALA A 331 21.01 -24.35 -0.22
N ARG A 332 20.40 -23.62 0.72
CA ARG A 332 20.48 -23.93 2.15
C ARG A 332 19.68 -25.18 2.48
N GLU A 333 20.18 -25.95 3.45
CA GLU A 333 19.51 -27.17 3.90
C GLU A 333 18.10 -26.86 4.40
N ASN A 334 17.12 -27.66 3.98
CA ASN A 334 15.70 -27.56 4.38
C ASN A 334 15.05 -26.20 4.10
N PHE A 335 15.52 -25.45 3.08
CA PHE A 335 14.99 -24.12 2.76
C PHE A 335 13.48 -24.13 2.50
N VAL A 336 13.02 -25.02 1.62
CA VAL A 336 11.60 -25.12 1.23
C VAL A 336 10.72 -25.44 2.43
N GLU A 337 11.14 -26.41 3.25
CA GLU A 337 10.45 -26.81 4.47
C GLU A 337 10.41 -25.67 5.49
N SER A 338 11.46 -24.84 5.56
CA SER A 338 11.50 -23.68 6.45
C SER A 338 10.47 -22.61 6.05
N VAL A 339 10.32 -22.33 4.74
CA VAL A 339 9.34 -21.38 4.21
C VAL A 339 7.91 -21.90 4.42
N GLN A 340 7.68 -23.20 4.19
CA GLN A 340 6.39 -23.84 4.45
C GLN A 340 6.02 -23.80 5.93
N ARG A 341 6.97 -24.09 6.83
CA ARG A 341 6.75 -24.00 8.28
C ARG A 341 6.45 -22.58 8.71
N MET A 342 7.14 -21.59 8.16
CA MET A 342 6.85 -20.19 8.44
C MET A 342 5.43 -19.81 8.03
N ARG A 343 4.97 -20.24 6.85
CA ARG A 343 3.59 -19.98 6.42
C ARG A 343 2.57 -20.60 7.40
N GLN A 344 2.82 -21.83 7.85
CA GLN A 344 1.98 -22.49 8.83
C GLN A 344 1.92 -21.73 10.16
N LEU A 345 3.07 -21.30 10.68
CA LEU A 345 3.15 -20.49 11.91
C LEU A 345 2.35 -19.17 11.80
N VAL A 346 2.36 -18.52 10.63
CA VAL A 346 1.56 -17.32 10.40
C VAL A 346 0.07 -17.63 10.50
N THR A 347 -0.38 -18.78 9.97
CA THR A 347 -1.79 -19.22 10.06
C THR A 347 -2.18 -19.58 11.49
N ASP A 348 -1.35 -20.34 12.19
CA ASP A 348 -1.66 -20.86 13.54
C ASP A 348 -1.78 -19.73 14.58
N ASN A 349 -1.14 -18.58 14.34
CA ASN A 349 -1.21 -17.40 15.21
C ASN A 349 -2.43 -16.50 14.94
N ILE A 350 -3.29 -16.84 13.98
CA ILE A 350 -4.52 -16.08 13.72
C ILE A 350 -5.55 -16.42 14.82
N PRO A 351 -6.17 -15.43 15.49
CA PRO A 351 -7.25 -15.70 16.42
C PRO A 351 -8.38 -16.48 15.76
N ILE A 352 -8.83 -17.59 16.37
CA ILE A 352 -9.79 -18.53 15.78
C ILE A 352 -11.05 -17.83 15.23
N HIS A 353 -11.57 -16.83 15.95
CA HIS A 353 -12.80 -16.10 15.56
C HIS A 353 -12.60 -15.12 14.39
N GLU A 354 -11.35 -14.84 14.01
CA GLU A 354 -11.02 -13.96 12.89
C GLU A 354 -10.69 -14.72 11.61
N VAL A 355 -10.35 -16.01 11.69
CA VAL A 355 -9.81 -16.81 10.57
C VAL A 355 -10.64 -16.67 9.30
N ASP A 356 -11.95 -16.85 9.40
CA ASP A 356 -12.85 -16.81 8.24
C ASP A 356 -13.02 -15.40 7.64
N SER A 357 -12.74 -14.38 8.45
CA SER A 357 -12.83 -12.97 8.07
C SER A 357 -11.50 -12.42 7.53
N GLN A 358 -10.38 -13.13 7.69
CA GLN A 358 -9.05 -12.66 7.28
C GLN A 358 -8.85 -12.71 5.76
N ILE A 359 -8.81 -11.56 5.12
CA ILE A 359 -8.56 -11.41 3.68
C ILE A 359 -7.08 -11.66 3.36
N LYS A 360 -6.20 -11.28 4.30
CA LYS A 360 -4.76 -11.32 4.10
C LYS A 360 -4.11 -12.60 4.59
N LEU A 361 -4.34 -12.95 5.85
CA LEU A 361 -3.59 -14.01 6.55
C LEU A 361 -4.31 -15.37 6.53
N GLY A 362 -5.63 -15.36 6.37
CA GLY A 362 -6.46 -16.56 6.40
C GLY A 362 -6.18 -17.51 5.23
N PRO A 363 -6.63 -18.78 5.32
CA PRO A 363 -6.53 -19.73 4.22
C PRO A 363 -7.22 -19.20 2.95
N GLY A 364 -6.53 -19.26 1.81
CA GLY A 364 -7.00 -18.67 0.55
C GLY A 364 -6.82 -17.16 0.45
N GLY A 365 -6.11 -16.54 1.40
CA GLY A 365 -5.87 -15.10 1.44
C GLY A 365 -4.65 -14.63 0.63
N LEU A 366 -4.38 -13.33 0.68
CA LEU A 366 -3.25 -12.71 -0.03
C LEU A 366 -1.91 -13.37 0.28
N ARG A 367 -1.66 -13.76 1.54
CA ARG A 367 -0.39 -14.40 1.92
C ARG A 367 -0.19 -15.77 1.28
N ASP A 368 -1.25 -16.52 0.98
CA ASP A 368 -1.11 -17.81 0.28
C ASP A 368 -0.60 -17.61 -1.14
N ILE A 369 -1.10 -16.57 -1.84
CA ILE A 369 -0.60 -16.19 -3.17
C ILE A 369 0.86 -15.72 -3.05
N GLU A 370 1.13 -14.76 -2.16
CA GLU A 370 2.46 -14.17 -2.00
C GLU A 370 3.52 -15.22 -1.63
N PHE A 371 3.24 -16.13 -0.69
CA PHE A 371 4.18 -17.20 -0.32
C PHE A 371 4.40 -18.19 -1.46
N THR A 372 3.36 -18.58 -2.18
CA THR A 372 3.49 -19.47 -3.36
C THR A 372 4.42 -18.86 -4.39
N VAL A 373 4.12 -17.64 -4.80
CA VAL A 373 4.85 -16.94 -5.86
C VAL A 373 6.31 -16.71 -5.46
N GLN A 374 6.56 -16.25 -4.23
CA GLN A 374 7.92 -16.00 -3.75
C GLN A 374 8.74 -17.28 -3.63
N LEU A 375 8.15 -18.40 -3.16
CA LEU A 375 8.86 -19.67 -3.09
C LEU A 375 9.28 -20.13 -4.49
N LEU A 376 8.37 -20.06 -5.47
CA LEU A 376 8.66 -20.41 -6.85
C LEU A 376 9.75 -19.50 -7.45
N GLN A 377 9.68 -18.19 -7.19
CA GLN A 377 10.74 -17.25 -7.60
C GLN A 377 12.09 -17.62 -6.98
N LEU A 378 12.15 -17.96 -5.70
CA LEU A 378 13.41 -18.27 -5.03
C LEU A 378 14.01 -19.58 -5.56
N VAL A 379 13.18 -20.61 -5.77
CA VAL A 379 13.63 -21.90 -6.28
C VAL A 379 14.13 -21.79 -7.72
N HIS A 380 13.38 -21.13 -8.60
CA HIS A 380 13.69 -21.10 -10.03
C HIS A 380 14.52 -19.89 -10.44
N GLY A 381 14.42 -18.78 -9.71
CA GLY A 381 15.13 -17.53 -9.99
C GLY A 381 16.65 -17.60 -9.78
N ARG A 382 17.13 -18.69 -9.16
CA ARG A 382 18.56 -19.02 -9.12
C ARG A 382 19.13 -19.14 -10.54
N THR A 383 18.45 -19.88 -11.42
CA THR A 383 18.89 -20.14 -12.80
C THR A 383 18.20 -19.26 -13.83
N ASP A 384 16.97 -18.79 -13.57
CA ASP A 384 16.23 -17.90 -14.47
C ASP A 384 16.12 -16.47 -13.91
N VAL A 385 16.93 -15.56 -14.46
CA VAL A 385 16.93 -14.15 -14.05
C VAL A 385 15.64 -13.41 -14.37
N SER A 386 14.81 -13.91 -15.29
CA SER A 386 13.53 -13.29 -15.65
C SER A 386 12.51 -13.34 -14.51
N LEU A 387 12.69 -14.27 -13.56
CA LEU A 387 11.87 -14.40 -12.36
C LEU A 387 12.25 -13.40 -11.26
N ARG A 388 13.35 -12.64 -11.43
CA ARG A 388 13.88 -11.71 -10.42
C ARG A 388 13.17 -10.35 -10.41
N VAL A 389 11.85 -10.39 -10.57
CA VAL A 389 10.94 -9.25 -10.45
C VAL A 389 10.44 -9.11 -9.01
N ARG A 390 10.10 -7.89 -8.58
CA ARG A 390 9.79 -7.62 -7.16
C ARG A 390 8.30 -7.76 -6.81
N ASP A 391 7.44 -7.30 -7.70
CA ASP A 391 6.00 -7.28 -7.47
C ASP A 391 5.35 -8.64 -7.76
N THR A 392 4.25 -8.94 -7.07
CA THR A 392 3.63 -10.26 -7.09
C THR A 392 2.97 -10.53 -8.45
N LEU A 393 2.35 -9.54 -9.08
CA LEU A 393 1.67 -9.70 -10.37
C LEU A 393 2.65 -9.93 -11.52
N GLY A 394 3.76 -9.18 -11.54
CA GLY A 394 4.90 -9.38 -12.44
C GLY A 394 5.51 -10.76 -12.24
N ALA A 395 5.69 -11.19 -10.99
CA ALA A 395 6.22 -12.52 -10.68
C ALA A 395 5.30 -13.66 -11.16
N ILE A 396 3.99 -13.55 -10.93
CA ILE A 396 3.00 -14.50 -11.48
C ILE A 396 3.11 -14.57 -13.01
N SER A 397 3.21 -13.42 -13.67
CA SER A 397 3.32 -13.33 -15.12
C SER A 397 4.62 -13.97 -15.63
N ALA A 398 5.75 -13.70 -14.97
CA ALA A 398 7.04 -14.27 -15.30
C ALA A 398 7.06 -15.80 -15.13
N LEU A 399 6.50 -16.31 -14.01
CA LEU A 399 6.37 -17.75 -13.75
C LEU A 399 5.51 -18.46 -14.81
N ALA A 400 4.40 -17.86 -15.22
CA ALA A 400 3.53 -18.41 -16.27
C ALA A 400 4.20 -18.38 -17.66
N ASN A 401 4.93 -17.31 -17.97
CA ASN A 401 5.65 -17.17 -19.24
C ASN A 401 6.82 -18.15 -19.36
N GLY A 402 7.53 -18.41 -18.26
CA GLY A 402 8.60 -19.39 -18.16
C GLY A 402 8.12 -20.85 -18.04
N GLY A 403 6.80 -21.08 -17.96
CA GLY A 403 6.23 -22.43 -17.88
C GLY A 403 6.35 -23.10 -16.50
N TYR A 404 6.73 -22.35 -15.46
CA TYR A 404 6.84 -22.86 -14.08
C TYR A 404 5.47 -23.12 -13.44
N ILE A 405 4.45 -22.37 -13.89
CA ILE A 405 3.04 -22.61 -13.58
C ILE A 405 2.23 -22.63 -14.88
N ALA A 406 1.10 -23.34 -14.89
CA ALA A 406 0.22 -23.32 -16.03
C ALA A 406 -0.31 -21.89 -16.28
N ARG A 407 -0.48 -21.51 -17.55
CA ARG A 407 -0.94 -20.17 -17.92
C ARG A 407 -2.30 -19.83 -17.31
N GLU A 408 -3.21 -20.80 -17.28
CA GLU A 408 -4.54 -20.66 -16.68
C GLU A 408 -4.45 -20.42 -15.17
N ASP A 409 -3.58 -21.16 -14.45
CA ASP A 409 -3.35 -20.97 -13.02
C ASP A 409 -2.72 -19.61 -12.72
N GLY A 410 -1.77 -19.17 -13.55
CA GLY A 410 -1.17 -17.84 -13.46
C GLY A 410 -2.20 -16.72 -13.64
N GLN A 411 -3.08 -16.85 -14.63
CA GLN A 411 -4.19 -15.89 -14.83
C GLN A 411 -5.10 -15.86 -13.60
N ARG A 412 -5.54 -17.03 -13.11
CA ARG A 412 -6.40 -17.14 -11.92
C ARG A 412 -5.76 -16.52 -10.68
N PHE A 413 -4.49 -16.82 -10.39
CA PHE A 413 -3.78 -16.21 -9.26
C PHE A 413 -3.71 -14.68 -9.39
N GLY A 414 -3.40 -14.18 -10.59
CA GLY A 414 -3.38 -12.75 -10.86
C GLY A 414 -4.73 -12.10 -10.57
N ASP A 415 -5.81 -12.69 -11.06
CA ASP A 415 -7.17 -12.16 -10.89
C ASP A 415 -7.64 -12.24 -9.42
N HIS A 416 -7.33 -13.33 -8.71
CA HIS A 416 -7.61 -13.45 -7.29
C HIS A 416 -6.80 -12.45 -6.46
N TYR A 417 -5.52 -12.24 -6.77
CA TYR A 417 -4.69 -11.26 -6.08
C TYR A 417 -5.24 -9.84 -6.26
N ARG A 418 -5.59 -9.45 -7.49
CA ARG A 418 -6.20 -8.15 -7.77
C ARG A 418 -7.50 -7.96 -7.00
N PHE A 419 -8.38 -8.96 -7.01
CA PHE A 419 -9.64 -8.90 -6.30
C PHE A 419 -9.46 -8.78 -4.78
N LEU A 420 -8.60 -9.61 -4.17
CA LEU A 420 -8.34 -9.57 -2.73
C LEU A 420 -7.69 -8.24 -2.31
N ARG A 421 -6.76 -7.71 -3.12
CA ARG A 421 -6.11 -6.42 -2.86
C ARG A 421 -7.10 -5.27 -2.98
N LEU A 422 -8.00 -5.31 -3.98
CA LEU A 422 -9.08 -4.34 -4.12
C LEU A 422 -9.99 -4.33 -2.88
N LEU A 423 -10.40 -5.50 -2.37
CA LEU A 423 -11.18 -5.59 -1.14
C LEU A 423 -10.46 -4.96 0.04
N GLU A 424 -9.18 -5.30 0.24
CA GLU A 424 -8.37 -4.76 1.32
C GLU A 424 -8.27 -3.22 1.22
N HIS A 425 -8.06 -2.68 0.02
CA HIS A 425 -8.03 -1.23 -0.23
C HIS A 425 -9.37 -0.56 0.09
N ARG A 426 -10.50 -1.09 -0.40
CA ARG A 426 -11.84 -0.52 -0.16
C ARG A 426 -12.26 -0.56 1.30
N ILE A 427 -11.85 -1.59 2.03
CA ILE A 427 -12.12 -1.68 3.47
C ILE A 427 -11.31 -0.63 4.24
N GLN A 428 -10.03 -0.46 3.91
CA GLN A 428 -9.16 0.51 4.59
C GLN A 428 -9.57 1.96 4.29
N LEU A 429 -10.03 2.23 3.07
CA LEU A 429 -10.28 3.57 2.57
C LEU A 429 -11.37 4.32 3.34
N ASN A 430 -12.37 3.63 3.90
CA ASN A 430 -13.49 4.28 4.59
C ASN A 430 -13.03 5.20 5.72
N GLN A 431 -12.33 4.64 6.70
CA GLN A 431 -11.88 5.40 7.86
C GLN A 431 -10.38 5.77 7.78
N LEU A 432 -9.70 5.42 6.68
CA LEU A 432 -8.24 5.43 6.60
C LEU A 432 -7.62 4.71 7.81
N ARG A 433 -8.09 3.47 8.06
CA ARG A 433 -7.61 2.64 9.15
C ARG A 433 -7.13 1.29 8.63
N ARG A 434 -6.07 0.78 9.28
CA ARG A 434 -5.56 -0.57 9.03
C ARG A 434 -6.57 -1.60 9.52
N THR A 435 -6.98 -2.47 8.61
CA THR A 435 -7.68 -3.71 8.93
C THR A 435 -7.45 -4.70 7.78
N HIS A 436 -7.48 -5.98 8.11
CA HIS A 436 -7.36 -7.11 7.18
C HIS A 436 -8.59 -8.00 7.23
N LEU A 437 -9.61 -7.59 7.99
CA LEU A 437 -10.83 -8.34 8.23
C LEU A 437 -11.95 -7.83 7.31
N MET A 438 -12.63 -8.75 6.66
CA MET A 438 -13.94 -8.48 6.07
C MET A 438 -14.91 -8.07 7.19
N PRO A 439 -15.60 -6.92 7.09
CA PRO A 439 -16.59 -6.52 8.08
C PRO A 439 -17.68 -7.58 8.24
N THR A 440 -18.25 -7.71 9.43
CA THR A 440 -19.40 -8.59 9.70
C THR A 440 -20.73 -7.89 9.51
N ASP A 441 -20.75 -6.57 9.70
CA ASP A 441 -21.92 -5.71 9.50
C ASP A 441 -22.39 -5.73 8.03
N GLU A 442 -23.70 -5.88 7.83
CA GLU A 442 -24.30 -6.02 6.51
C GLU A 442 -24.22 -4.72 5.70
N LEU A 443 -24.36 -3.56 6.36
CA LEU A 443 -24.29 -2.27 5.68
C LEU A 443 -22.87 -1.99 5.19
N ALA A 444 -21.86 -2.28 6.03
CA ALA A 444 -20.46 -2.21 5.64
C ALA A 444 -20.16 -3.14 4.45
N ARG A 445 -20.61 -4.41 4.49
CA ARG A 445 -20.46 -5.36 3.36
C ARG A 445 -21.13 -4.87 2.08
N ARG A 446 -22.32 -4.27 2.20
CA ARG A 446 -23.04 -3.67 1.07
C ARG A 446 -22.23 -2.53 0.46
N GLY A 447 -21.65 -1.66 1.30
CA GLY A 447 -20.73 -0.62 0.86
C GLY A 447 -19.55 -1.20 0.07
N ILE A 448 -18.85 -2.19 0.63
CA ILE A 448 -17.72 -2.85 -0.06
C ILE A 448 -18.15 -3.49 -1.38
N ALA A 449 -19.33 -4.13 -1.43
CA ALA A 449 -19.83 -4.73 -2.67
C ALA A 449 -20.01 -3.67 -3.76
N ARG A 450 -20.64 -2.55 -3.43
CA ARG A 450 -20.83 -1.42 -4.35
C ARG A 450 -19.52 -0.74 -4.75
N ALA A 451 -18.52 -0.77 -3.87
CA ALA A 451 -17.19 -0.24 -4.14
C ALA A 451 -16.36 -1.10 -5.11
N VAL A 452 -16.71 -2.39 -5.23
CA VAL A 452 -16.18 -3.30 -6.25
C VAL A 452 -16.96 -3.13 -7.56
N ALA A 453 -18.29 -3.18 -7.50
CA ALA A 453 -19.19 -2.92 -8.62
C ALA A 453 -20.59 -2.53 -8.11
N LEU A 454 -21.19 -1.48 -8.67
CA LEU A 454 -22.41 -0.85 -8.12
C LEU A 454 -23.61 -1.82 -8.04
N GLU A 455 -23.71 -2.75 -8.98
CA GLU A 455 -24.76 -3.76 -9.08
C GLU A 455 -24.52 -5.00 -8.21
N LEU A 456 -23.35 -5.10 -7.57
CA LEU A 456 -22.98 -6.24 -6.73
C LEU A 456 -23.66 -6.15 -5.37
N SER A 457 -24.41 -7.18 -4.99
CA SER A 457 -24.99 -7.30 -3.65
C SER A 457 -23.94 -7.79 -2.64
N ALA A 458 -24.14 -7.46 -1.36
CA ALA A 458 -23.31 -7.98 -0.27
C ALA A 458 -23.23 -9.52 -0.28
N SER A 459 -24.36 -10.20 -0.48
CA SER A 459 -24.42 -11.67 -0.57
C SER A 459 -23.58 -12.24 -1.71
N LYS A 460 -23.67 -11.65 -2.91
CA LYS A 460 -22.89 -12.07 -4.08
C LYS A 460 -21.40 -11.77 -3.90
N LEU A 461 -21.06 -10.64 -3.27
CA LEU A 461 -19.68 -10.33 -2.90
C LEU A 461 -19.10 -11.42 -2.00
N ILE A 462 -19.80 -11.76 -0.92
CA ILE A 462 -19.33 -12.77 0.04
C ILE A 462 -19.22 -14.13 -0.65
N GLN A 463 -20.21 -14.53 -1.44
CA GLN A 463 -20.14 -15.77 -2.22
C GLN A 463 -18.91 -15.80 -3.14
N ARG A 464 -18.67 -14.72 -3.89
CA ARG A 464 -17.48 -14.60 -4.76
C ARG A 464 -16.19 -14.71 -3.96
N TRP A 465 -16.12 -14.07 -2.80
CA TRP A 465 -14.94 -14.10 -1.94
C TRP A 465 -14.68 -15.49 -1.34
N GLU A 466 -15.73 -16.21 -0.90
CA GLU A 466 -15.60 -17.60 -0.45
C GLU A 466 -15.09 -18.52 -1.58
N THR A 467 -15.61 -18.36 -2.80
CA THR A 467 -15.10 -19.07 -3.97
C THR A 467 -13.62 -18.76 -4.23
N VAL A 468 -13.23 -17.48 -4.21
CA VAL A 468 -11.82 -17.08 -4.36
C VAL A 468 -10.94 -17.71 -3.28
N LYS A 469 -11.38 -17.75 -2.01
CA LYS A 469 -10.60 -18.39 -0.93
C LYS A 469 -10.35 -19.87 -1.22
N LEU A 470 -11.37 -20.61 -1.65
CA LEU A 470 -11.23 -22.02 -2.00
C LEU A 470 -10.27 -22.22 -3.18
N GLU A 471 -10.44 -21.45 -4.24
CA GLU A 471 -9.60 -21.55 -5.44
C GLU A 471 -8.13 -21.18 -5.18
N VAL A 472 -7.88 -20.11 -4.43
CA VAL A 472 -6.52 -19.72 -4.01
C VAL A 472 -5.91 -20.81 -3.13
N ARG A 473 -6.69 -21.38 -2.21
CA ARG A 473 -6.22 -22.45 -1.32
C ARG A 473 -5.84 -23.69 -2.13
N ASP A 474 -6.66 -24.09 -3.09
CA ASP A 474 -6.40 -25.26 -3.93
C ASP A 474 -5.10 -25.05 -4.75
N LEU A 475 -4.95 -23.89 -5.40
CA LEU A 475 -3.74 -23.53 -6.14
C LEU A 475 -2.50 -23.46 -5.24
N HIS A 476 -2.63 -22.85 -4.06
CA HIS A 476 -1.56 -22.80 -3.06
C HIS A 476 -1.15 -24.22 -2.66
N GLN A 477 -2.10 -25.11 -2.35
CA GLN A 477 -1.80 -26.50 -1.99
C GLN A 477 -1.07 -27.24 -3.10
N GLN A 478 -1.51 -27.09 -4.35
CA GLN A 478 -0.93 -27.76 -5.51
C GLN A 478 0.49 -27.29 -5.83
N LEU A 479 0.74 -25.98 -5.72
CA LEU A 479 1.99 -25.36 -6.16
C LEU A 479 3.01 -25.26 -5.02
N PHE A 480 2.60 -24.81 -3.84
CA PHE A 480 3.51 -24.52 -2.72
C PHE A 480 4.00 -25.78 -1.99
N TYR A 481 3.19 -26.85 -1.96
CA TYR A 481 3.53 -28.13 -1.32
C TYR A 481 3.92 -29.22 -2.34
N ARG A 482 4.22 -28.85 -3.57
CA ARG A 482 4.59 -29.81 -4.63
C ARG A 482 5.90 -30.52 -4.25
N PRO A 483 5.94 -31.87 -4.18
CA PRO A 483 7.12 -32.62 -3.74
C PRO A 483 8.38 -32.35 -4.56
N LEU A 484 8.21 -31.99 -5.84
CA LEU A 484 9.32 -31.70 -6.74
C LEU A 484 10.08 -30.42 -6.38
N LEU A 485 9.51 -29.50 -5.59
CA LEU A 485 10.21 -28.28 -5.20
C LEU A 485 11.44 -28.56 -4.33
N SER A 486 11.32 -29.46 -3.34
CA SER A 486 12.46 -29.88 -2.52
C SER A 486 13.52 -30.62 -3.34
N ALA A 487 13.10 -31.35 -4.39
CA ALA A 487 14.04 -32.03 -5.29
C ALA A 487 14.80 -31.02 -6.17
N VAL A 488 14.13 -30.01 -6.72
CA VAL A 488 14.75 -28.99 -7.58
C VAL A 488 15.63 -28.03 -6.77
N SER A 489 15.26 -27.69 -5.53
CA SER A 489 16.08 -26.81 -4.68
C SER A 489 17.44 -27.41 -4.31
N GLY A 490 17.54 -28.74 -4.25
CA GLY A 490 18.77 -29.46 -3.91
C GLY A 490 19.74 -29.69 -5.08
N LEU A 491 19.36 -29.38 -6.32
CA LEU A 491 20.21 -29.61 -7.50
C LEU A 491 21.31 -28.56 -7.62
N SER A 492 22.48 -28.98 -8.11
CA SER A 492 23.57 -28.07 -8.44
C SER A 492 23.29 -27.33 -9.76
N HIS A 493 24.03 -26.26 -10.03
CA HIS A 493 23.86 -25.46 -11.26
C HIS A 493 24.08 -26.30 -12.54
N GLU A 494 25.00 -27.26 -12.49
CA GLU A 494 25.33 -28.16 -13.60
C GLU A 494 24.21 -29.20 -13.85
N ASP A 495 23.55 -29.69 -12.78
CA ASP A 495 22.47 -30.67 -12.89
C ASP A 495 21.19 -30.08 -13.53
N LEU A 496 20.93 -28.79 -13.31
CA LEU A 496 19.77 -28.07 -13.85
C LEU A 496 19.94 -27.72 -15.34
N GLU A 497 21.17 -27.47 -15.81
CA GLU A 497 21.46 -27.21 -17.23
C GLU A 497 21.40 -28.50 -18.08
N LEU A 498 21.81 -29.64 -17.51
CA LEU A 498 21.75 -30.93 -18.20
C LEU A 498 20.32 -31.41 -18.49
N THR A 499 19.35 -31.08 -17.63
CA THR A 499 17.94 -31.46 -17.79
C THR A 499 17.21 -30.60 -18.83
N SER A 500 17.60 -29.33 -18.99
CA SER A 500 16.99 -28.41 -19.97
C SER A 500 17.50 -28.61 -21.40
N ALA A 501 18.71 -29.16 -21.59
CA ALA A 501 19.21 -29.57 -22.90
C ALA A 501 18.62 -30.91 -23.41
N GLN A 502 17.90 -31.64 -22.56
CA GLN A 502 17.29 -32.95 -22.86
C GLN A 502 15.76 -32.93 -22.93
N ALA A 503 15.12 -31.79 -22.65
CA ALA A 503 13.68 -31.54 -22.80
C ALA A 503 13.43 -30.71 -24.07
#